data_AF-A0A1Y5F525-F1
#
_entry.id   AF-A0A1Y5F525-F1
#
_cell.length_a   1.000
_cell.length_b   1.000
_cell.length_c   1.000
_cell.angle_alpha   90.00
_cell.angle_beta   90.00
_cell.angle_gamma   90.00
#
_symmetry.space_group_name_H-M   'P 1'
#
loop_
_entity.id
_entity.type
_entity.pdbx_description
1 polymer ?
#
loop_
_entity_poly.entity_id
_entity_poly.type
_entity_poly.pdbx_seq_one_letter_code
_entity_poly.pdbx_strand_id
1 'polypeptide(L)'
;MKINTTRFGELEVDNKDIITFKDGLLGFEQLTKFFIVDPGDQTLILWIQSVDDASTAFPMIEPKIFMPDYSVKLLPAELTSLSLENLNDASIYTILTIPQVVTEMSANMKAPIVINNKTKIARQIVLQNSKLEVRNQMYADLKRYIVAYTSDDSVRTKVTEPQVATITPTDEIKTDTNRELNSEA
;
A
#
# COMPACT_ATOMS: atom_id res chain seq x y z
N MET A 1 -18.79 14.34 11.49
CA MET A 1 -18.49 15.78 11.66
C MET A 1 -17.86 16.30 10.38
N LYS A 2 -18.12 17.56 10.01
CA LYS A 2 -17.51 18.19 8.82
C LYS A 2 -16.21 18.88 9.20
N ILE A 3 -15.14 18.61 8.46
CA ILE A 3 -13.81 19.19 8.67
C ILE A 3 -13.33 19.78 7.35
N ASN A 4 -12.98 21.06 7.36
CA ASN A 4 -12.36 21.71 6.21
C ASN A 4 -10.85 21.49 6.25
N THR A 5 -10.30 20.98 5.16
CA THR A 5 -8.86 20.73 5.01
C THR A 5 -8.33 21.49 3.80
N THR A 6 -7.07 21.89 3.87
CA THR A 6 -6.41 22.61 2.76
C THR A 6 -6.15 21.70 1.56
N ARG A 7 -5.88 20.41 1.79
CA ARG A 7 -5.44 19.47 0.76
C ARG A 7 -6.58 18.65 0.15
N PHE A 8 -7.61 18.34 0.93
CA PHE A 8 -8.68 17.41 0.53
C PHE A 8 -10.06 18.06 0.50
N GLY A 9 -10.14 19.38 0.74
CA GLY A 9 -11.42 20.10 0.83
C GLY A 9 -12.20 19.75 2.10
N GLU A 10 -13.52 19.83 2.03
CA GLU A 10 -14.41 19.44 3.12
C GLU A 10 -14.54 17.91 3.17
N LEU A 11 -14.27 17.32 4.33
CA LEU A 11 -14.40 15.90 4.59
C LEU A 11 -15.45 15.65 5.68
N GLU A 12 -16.22 14.58 5.51
CA GLU A 12 -17.12 14.05 6.53
C GLU A 12 -16.43 12.91 7.29
N VAL A 13 -16.19 13.10 8.58
CA VAL A 13 -15.43 12.19 9.44
C VAL A 13 -16.30 11.68 10.58
N ASP A 14 -16.38 10.38 10.79
CA ASP A 14 -17.07 9.80 11.95
C ASP A 14 -16.22 10.02 13.21
N ASN A 15 -16.86 10.37 14.34
CA ASN A 15 -16.16 10.56 15.61
C ASN A 15 -15.41 9.29 16.05
N LYS A 16 -15.88 8.10 15.66
CA LYS A 16 -15.22 6.83 15.96
C LYS A 16 -13.88 6.63 15.22
N ASP A 17 -13.68 7.37 14.13
CA ASP A 17 -12.47 7.29 13.29
C ASP A 17 -11.40 8.29 13.74
N ILE A 18 -11.72 9.14 14.72
CA ILE A 18 -10.78 10.09 15.31
C ILE A 18 -9.75 9.34 16.16
N ILE A 19 -8.49 9.59 15.83
CA ILE A 19 -7.31 9.06 16.48
C ILE A 19 -6.78 10.11 17.46
N THR A 20 -6.56 9.68 18.70
CA THR A 20 -6.10 10.56 19.78
C THR A 20 -4.61 10.36 20.05
N PHE A 21 -3.84 11.41 19.83
CA PHE A 21 -2.43 11.54 20.21
C PHE A 21 -2.34 12.29 21.53
N LYS A 22 -2.18 11.56 22.64
CA LYS A 22 -2.16 12.16 24.00
C LYS A 22 -1.07 13.23 24.16
N ASP A 23 0.07 13.01 23.51
CA ASP A 23 1.25 13.89 23.55
C ASP A 23 1.39 14.72 22.26
N GLY A 24 0.40 14.65 21.36
CA GLY A 24 0.49 15.16 19.99
C GLY A 24 1.53 14.43 19.13
N LEU A 25 1.98 15.09 18.06
CA LEU A 25 3.11 14.65 17.23
C LEU A 25 4.35 15.47 17.57
N LEU A 26 5.56 14.94 17.30
CA LEU A 26 6.80 15.66 17.57
C LEU A 26 6.86 16.97 16.77
N GLY A 27 6.98 18.10 17.46
CA GLY A 27 6.93 19.46 16.89
C GLY A 27 5.51 20.00 16.66
N PHE A 28 4.47 19.24 17.04
CA PHE A 28 3.06 19.59 16.94
C PHE A 28 2.29 19.09 18.18
N GLU A 29 2.87 19.28 19.36
CA GLU A 29 2.38 18.73 20.63
C GLU A 29 0.97 19.24 21.00
N GLN A 30 0.57 20.39 20.46
CA GLN A 30 -0.77 20.96 20.64
C GLN A 30 -1.86 20.25 19.83
N LEU A 31 -1.50 19.56 18.75
CA LEU A 31 -2.45 18.86 17.89
C LEU A 31 -2.62 17.44 18.40
N THR A 32 -3.79 17.12 18.95
CA THR A 32 -4.03 15.84 19.64
C THR A 32 -5.06 14.96 18.96
N LYS A 33 -5.77 15.47 17.96
CA LYS A 33 -6.81 14.74 17.23
C LYS A 33 -6.51 14.71 15.74
N PHE A 34 -6.51 13.51 15.19
CA PHE A 34 -6.25 13.27 13.79
C PHE A 34 -7.21 12.23 13.22
N PHE A 35 -7.26 12.10 11.91
CA PHE A 35 -7.94 11.02 11.21
C PHE A 35 -7.13 10.63 9.97
N ILE A 36 -7.37 9.42 9.46
CA ILE A 36 -6.67 8.91 8.28
C ILE A 36 -7.47 9.28 7.03
N VAL A 37 -6.77 9.78 6.02
CA VAL A 37 -7.32 10.06 4.69
C VAL A 37 -6.59 9.18 3.69
N ASP A 38 -7.36 8.38 2.96
CA ASP A 38 -6.90 7.75 1.72
C ASP A 38 -7.24 8.70 0.56
N PRO A 39 -6.22 9.22 -0.17
CA PRO A 39 -6.47 10.12 -1.29
C PRO A 39 -7.11 9.44 -2.51
N GLY A 40 -7.18 8.10 -2.55
CA GLY A 40 -7.76 7.36 -3.68
C GLY A 40 -6.95 7.47 -4.98
N ASP A 41 -5.71 7.93 -4.90
CA ASP A 41 -4.82 8.19 -6.03
C ASP A 41 -3.99 6.96 -6.46
N GLN A 42 -4.45 5.76 -6.07
CA GLN A 42 -3.78 4.46 -6.27
C GLN A 42 -2.39 4.34 -5.64
N THR A 43 -1.94 5.36 -4.89
CA THR A 43 -0.72 5.24 -4.10
C THR A 43 -0.99 4.38 -2.86
N LEU A 44 0.09 3.83 -2.29
CA LEU A 44 0.05 3.16 -0.99
C LEU A 44 0.26 4.16 0.17
N ILE A 45 0.19 5.47 -0.13
CA ILE A 45 0.47 6.55 0.81
C ILE A 45 -0.86 7.05 1.37
N LEU A 46 -1.01 6.89 2.68
CA LEU A 46 -2.11 7.46 3.42
C LEU A 46 -1.68 8.81 4.00
N TRP A 47 -2.65 9.59 4.46
CA TRP A 47 -2.40 10.83 5.15
C TRP A 47 -3.00 10.78 6.54
N ILE A 48 -2.29 11.33 7.52
CA ILE A 48 -2.85 11.62 8.83
C ILE A 48 -3.10 13.13 8.93
N GLN A 49 -4.38 13.51 8.98
CA GLN A 49 -4.87 14.89 8.92
C GLN A 49 -5.32 15.35 10.29
N SER A 50 -4.89 16.54 10.72
CA SER A 50 -5.34 17.14 11.96
C SER A 50 -6.82 17.55 11.87
N VAL A 51 -7.55 17.34 12.96
CA VAL A 51 -8.91 17.85 13.15
C VAL A 51 -8.90 19.35 13.47
N ASP A 52 -7.89 19.79 14.21
CA ASP A 52 -7.82 21.14 14.78
C ASP A 52 -7.09 22.14 13.86
N ASP A 53 -6.29 21.65 12.91
CA ASP A 53 -5.58 22.47 11.93
C ASP A 53 -5.74 21.94 10.49
N ALA A 54 -6.47 22.68 9.67
CA ALA A 54 -6.76 22.38 8.27
C ALA A 54 -5.49 22.26 7.39
N SER A 55 -4.39 22.89 7.77
CA SER A 55 -3.13 22.89 7.02
C SER A 55 -2.18 21.77 7.41
N THR A 56 -2.40 21.13 8.57
CA THR A 56 -1.50 20.10 9.08
C THR A 56 -1.97 18.71 8.69
N ALA A 57 -1.24 18.10 7.76
CA ALA A 57 -1.38 16.70 7.40
C ALA A 57 -0.02 16.10 7.06
N PHE A 58 0.18 14.84 7.42
CA PHE A 58 1.45 14.14 7.15
C PHE A 58 1.21 12.93 6.25
N PRO A 59 1.97 12.79 5.15
CA PRO A 59 1.96 11.57 4.37
C PRO A 59 2.62 10.45 5.17
N MET A 60 2.05 9.26 5.12
CA MET A 60 2.52 8.11 5.86
C MET A 60 2.31 6.82 5.07
N ILE A 61 3.10 5.80 5.38
CA ILE A 61 3.03 4.49 4.73
C ILE A 61 3.28 3.38 5.76
N GLU A 62 2.73 2.20 5.52
CA GLU A 62 3.11 1.03 6.29
C GLU A 62 4.56 0.64 5.93
N PRO A 63 5.50 0.63 6.90
CA PRO A 63 6.92 0.44 6.60
C PRO A 63 7.25 -0.92 5.98
N LYS A 64 6.47 -1.96 6.28
CA LYS A 64 6.67 -3.31 5.74
C LYS A 64 6.44 -3.41 4.23
N ILE A 65 5.77 -2.44 3.63
CA ILE A 65 5.56 -2.37 2.17
C ILE A 65 6.90 -2.27 1.44
N PHE A 66 7.84 -1.46 1.93
CA PHE A 66 9.13 -1.27 1.26
C PHE A 66 10.33 -1.81 2.06
N MET A 67 10.14 -2.15 3.33
CA MET A 67 11.15 -2.78 4.19
C MET A 67 10.52 -3.97 4.94
N PRO A 68 10.41 -5.16 4.31
CA PRO A 68 9.66 -6.30 4.86
C PRO A 68 10.15 -6.81 6.23
N ASP A 69 11.43 -6.62 6.53
CA ASP A 69 12.06 -7.00 7.79
C ASP A 69 11.94 -5.93 8.90
N TYR A 70 11.26 -4.82 8.62
CA TYR A 70 11.02 -3.78 9.62
C TYR A 70 10.24 -4.31 10.81
N SER A 71 10.82 -4.15 12.00
CA SER A 71 10.23 -4.60 13.25
C SER A 71 10.28 -3.50 14.31
N VAL A 72 9.15 -3.30 14.97
CA VAL A 72 9.00 -2.37 16.09
C VAL A 72 9.07 -3.17 17.39
N LYS A 73 9.92 -2.72 18.32
CA LYS A 73 10.00 -3.24 19.67
C LYS A 73 9.70 -2.10 20.63
N LEU A 74 8.60 -2.22 21.35
CA LEU A 74 8.17 -1.23 22.34
C LEU A 74 8.50 -1.71 23.76
N LEU A 75 8.86 -0.77 24.62
CA LEU A 75 8.99 -0.99 26.05
C LEU A 75 7.60 -1.18 26.68
N PRO A 76 7.49 -1.87 27.84
CA PRO A 76 6.20 -2.05 28.52
C PRO A 76 5.47 -0.72 28.82
N ALA A 77 6.20 0.34 29.16
CA ALA A 77 5.61 1.67 29.39
C ALA A 77 4.99 2.28 28.12
N GLU A 78 5.58 2.03 26.95
CA GLU A 78 5.07 2.51 25.66
C GLU A 78 3.81 1.75 25.26
N LEU A 79 3.78 0.43 25.46
CA LEU A 79 2.57 -0.39 25.26
C LEU A 79 1.42 0.08 26.16
N THR A 80 1.69 0.27 27.45
CA THR A 80 0.71 0.78 28.42
C THR A 80 0.16 2.15 28.01
N SER A 81 1.02 3.05 27.53
CA SER A 81 0.59 4.40 27.10
C SER A 81 -0.39 4.38 25.92
N LEU A 82 -0.26 3.37 25.05
CA LEU A 82 -1.13 3.09 23.90
C LEU A 82 -2.34 2.21 24.27
N SER A 83 -2.46 1.79 25.53
CA SER A 83 -3.47 0.83 25.98
C SER A 83 -3.42 -0.50 25.19
N LEU A 84 -2.21 -0.96 24.90
CA LEU A 84 -1.92 -2.22 24.20
C LEU A 84 -1.23 -3.21 25.14
N GLU A 85 -1.53 -4.50 24.97
CA GLU A 85 -0.75 -5.58 25.60
C GLU A 85 0.41 -6.03 24.70
N ASN A 86 0.19 -5.97 23.38
CA ASN A 86 1.15 -6.30 22.34
C ASN A 86 0.77 -5.57 21.03
N LEU A 87 1.57 -5.73 19.98
CA LEU A 87 1.38 -5.03 18.71
C LEU A 87 0.38 -5.71 17.75
N ASN A 88 -0.27 -6.82 18.10
CA ASN A 88 -1.15 -7.54 17.18
C ASN A 88 -2.40 -6.74 16.80
N ASP A 89 -2.89 -5.90 17.70
CA ASP A 89 -4.02 -4.99 17.49
C ASP A 89 -3.56 -3.56 17.12
N ALA A 90 -2.33 -3.40 16.67
CA ALA A 90 -1.77 -2.09 16.35
C ALA A 90 -1.50 -1.93 14.85
N SER A 91 -1.81 -0.74 14.32
CA SER A 91 -1.32 -0.31 13.01
C SER A 91 -0.05 0.53 13.18
N ILE A 92 0.92 0.31 12.30
CA ILE A 92 2.23 0.94 12.34
C ILE A 92 2.45 1.68 11.03
N TYR A 93 2.77 2.97 11.13
CA TYR A 93 3.07 3.81 9.98
C TYR A 93 4.37 4.58 10.20
N THR A 94 5.04 4.96 9.12
CA THR A 94 6.16 5.91 9.16
C THR A 94 5.79 7.17 8.38
N ILE A 95 6.17 8.34 8.93
CA ILE A 95 5.94 9.63 8.27
C ILE A 95 6.94 9.78 7.12
N LEU A 96 6.44 10.27 5.99
CA LEU A 96 7.23 10.51 4.79
C LEU A 96 7.65 11.97 4.66
N THR A 97 8.81 12.17 4.03
CA THR A 97 9.20 13.46 3.44
C THR A 97 9.17 13.30 1.93
N ILE A 98 8.28 14.03 1.26
CA ILE A 98 8.11 14.01 -0.20
C ILE A 98 8.66 15.33 -0.77
N PRO A 99 9.89 15.34 -1.28
CA PRO A 99 10.46 16.52 -1.94
C PRO A 99 9.89 16.70 -3.36
N GLN A 100 10.30 17.77 -4.05
CA GLN A 100 9.90 18.01 -5.44
C GLN A 100 10.35 16.87 -6.38
N VAL A 101 11.55 16.34 -6.15
CA VAL A 101 12.07 15.18 -6.88
C VAL A 101 11.65 13.92 -6.14
N VAL A 102 10.53 13.31 -6.55
CA VAL A 102 9.92 12.17 -5.84
C VAL A 102 10.87 10.99 -5.59
N THR A 103 11.90 10.81 -6.43
CA THR A 103 12.90 9.73 -6.27
C THR A 103 13.76 9.88 -5.02
N GLU A 104 13.79 11.08 -4.41
CA GLU A 104 14.53 11.39 -3.19
C GLU A 104 13.66 11.28 -1.92
N MET A 105 12.43 10.80 -2.05
CA MET A 105 11.53 10.64 -0.91
C MET A 105 12.12 9.70 0.15
N SER A 106 11.88 10.04 1.41
CA SER A 106 12.38 9.30 2.55
C SER A 106 11.31 9.04 3.60
N ALA A 107 11.40 7.91 4.29
CA ALA A 107 10.59 7.59 5.46
C ALA A 107 11.39 7.78 6.76
N ASN A 108 10.71 8.25 7.80
CA ASN A 108 11.26 8.27 9.16
C ASN A 108 11.03 6.91 9.83
N MET A 109 12.03 6.04 9.73
CA MET A 109 12.01 4.69 10.32
C MET A 109 12.34 4.71 11.81
N LYS A 110 12.92 5.81 12.30
CA LYS A 110 13.32 5.98 13.70
C LYS A 110 12.14 6.33 14.61
N ALA A 111 11.11 6.99 14.09
CA ALA A 111 9.98 7.47 14.87
C ALA A 111 8.62 7.11 14.23
N PRO A 112 8.23 5.82 14.21
CA PRO A 112 6.93 5.38 13.70
C PRO A 112 5.76 5.95 14.52
N ILE A 113 4.63 6.08 13.85
CA ILE A 113 3.31 6.22 14.46
C ILE A 113 2.79 4.82 14.76
N VAL A 114 2.40 4.59 16.01
CA VAL A 114 1.73 3.36 16.45
C VAL A 114 0.32 3.72 16.88
N ILE A 115 -0.67 3.02 16.33
CA ILE A 115 -2.10 3.29 16.54
C ILE A 115 -2.73 2.02 17.11
N ASN A 116 -3.36 2.12 18.26
CA ASN A 116 -4.21 1.05 18.79
C ASN A 116 -5.52 1.01 18.00
N ASN A 117 -5.77 -0.07 17.27
CA ASN A 117 -6.92 -0.18 16.37
C ASN A 117 -8.26 -0.23 17.11
N LYS A 118 -8.26 -0.67 18.38
CA LYS A 118 -9.45 -0.77 19.23
C LYS A 118 -9.79 0.54 19.91
N THR A 119 -8.80 1.19 20.53
CA THR A 119 -9.03 2.39 21.35
C THR A 119 -8.81 3.70 20.60
N LYS A 120 -8.22 3.64 19.40
CA LYS A 120 -7.79 4.79 18.59
C LYS A 120 -6.81 5.72 19.32
N ILE A 121 -6.12 5.22 20.35
CA ILE A 121 -5.00 5.92 20.97
C ILE A 121 -3.76 5.70 20.10
N ALA A 122 -3.06 6.78 19.78
CA ALA A 122 -1.83 6.73 18.99
C ALA A 122 -0.70 7.51 19.68
N ARG A 123 0.53 7.16 19.31
CA ARG A 123 1.74 7.89 19.68
C ARG A 123 2.76 7.79 18.57
N GLN A 124 3.57 8.84 18.43
CA GLN A 124 4.81 8.79 17.66
C GLN A 124 5.94 8.38 18.62
N ILE A 125 6.57 7.23 18.38
CA ILE A 125 7.52 6.64 19.32
C ILE A 125 8.92 6.63 18.72
N VAL A 126 9.89 7.26 19.39
CA VAL A 126 11.29 7.22 18.97
C VAL A 126 11.94 5.90 19.41
N LEU A 127 12.24 5.05 18.44
CA LEU A 127 12.81 3.72 18.69
C LEU A 127 14.28 3.80 19.09
N GLN A 128 14.70 2.94 20.02
CA GLN A 128 16.08 2.90 20.53
C GLN A 128 17.07 2.24 19.57
N ASN A 129 16.60 1.51 18.56
CA ASN A 129 17.47 0.83 17.59
C ASN A 129 18.31 1.85 16.79
N SER A 130 19.62 1.86 16.98
CA SER A 130 20.55 2.80 16.34
C SER A 130 20.71 2.59 14.84
N LYS A 131 20.29 1.44 14.30
CA LYS A 131 20.34 1.16 12.86
C LYS A 131 19.22 1.82 12.07
N LEU A 132 18.17 2.30 12.75
CA LEU A 132 17.03 2.95 12.09
C LEU A 132 17.35 4.42 11.86
N GLU A 133 17.10 4.89 10.64
CA GLU A 133 17.37 6.26 10.24
C GLU A 133 16.11 7.13 10.23
N VAL A 134 16.30 8.43 10.45
CA VAL A 134 15.24 9.44 10.32
C VAL A 134 14.93 9.73 8.84
N ARG A 135 15.92 9.54 7.95
CA ARG A 135 15.79 9.78 6.50
C ARG A 135 16.20 8.55 5.70
N ASN A 136 15.40 7.49 5.80
CA ASN A 136 15.62 6.29 4.99
C ASN A 136 15.06 6.49 3.57
N GLN A 137 15.93 6.51 2.56
CA GLN A 137 15.51 6.56 1.15
C GLN A 137 14.67 5.32 0.82
N MET A 138 13.51 5.50 0.18
CA MET A 138 12.53 4.42 0.02
C MET A 138 11.99 4.24 -1.40
N TYR A 139 12.26 5.18 -2.31
CA TYR A 139 11.64 5.17 -3.65
C TYR A 139 11.93 3.88 -4.43
N ALA A 140 13.18 3.43 -4.44
CA ALA A 140 13.59 2.26 -5.21
C ALA A 140 12.90 0.97 -4.73
N ASP A 141 12.83 0.77 -3.41
CA ASP A 141 12.19 -0.40 -2.81
C ASP A 141 10.67 -0.35 -2.94
N LEU A 142 10.06 0.82 -2.74
CA LEU A 142 8.62 1.02 -2.97
C LEU A 142 8.26 0.74 -4.43
N LYS A 143 9.05 1.25 -5.39
CA LYS A 143 8.84 0.98 -6.82
C LYS A 143 8.93 -0.52 -7.12
N ARG A 144 9.92 -1.21 -6.55
CA ARG A 144 10.07 -2.67 -6.71
C ARG A 144 8.84 -3.41 -6.17
N TYR A 145 8.33 -3.01 -5.01
CA TYR A 145 7.11 -3.58 -4.42
C TYR A 145 5.90 -3.40 -5.34
N ILE A 146 5.66 -2.17 -5.82
CA ILE A 146 4.52 -1.87 -6.71
C ILE A 146 4.61 -2.70 -8.00
N VAL A 147 5.77 -2.75 -8.64
CA VAL A 147 5.96 -3.53 -9.89
C VAL A 147 5.72 -5.03 -9.63
N ALA A 148 6.26 -5.59 -8.55
CA ALA A 148 6.04 -6.98 -8.19
C ALA A 148 4.56 -7.29 -7.90
N TYR A 149 3.88 -6.40 -7.16
CA TYR A 149 2.45 -6.53 -6.85
C TYR A 149 1.58 -6.50 -8.11
N THR A 150 1.85 -5.59 -9.05
CA THR A 150 1.13 -5.53 -10.33
C THR A 150 1.43 -6.70 -11.27
N SER A 151 2.52 -7.43 -11.02
CA SER A 151 2.96 -8.59 -11.81
C SER A 151 2.61 -9.92 -11.14
N ASP A 152 1.78 -9.93 -10.10
CA ASP A 152 1.32 -11.17 -9.48
C ASP A 152 0.40 -11.93 -10.45
N ASP A 153 1.02 -12.81 -11.22
CA ASP A 153 0.39 -13.68 -12.22
C ASP A 153 -0.45 -14.81 -11.58
N SER A 154 -0.47 -14.94 -10.24
CA SER A 154 -1.25 -15.99 -9.55
C SER A 154 -2.76 -15.85 -9.72
N VAL A 155 -3.24 -14.66 -10.13
CA VAL A 155 -4.66 -14.36 -10.39
C VAL A 155 -5.00 -14.41 -11.89
N ARG A 156 -4.01 -14.64 -12.78
CA ARG A 156 -4.26 -14.71 -14.23
C ARG A 156 -4.77 -16.09 -14.63
N THR A 157 -5.85 -16.14 -15.41
CA THR A 157 -6.31 -17.36 -16.06
C THR A 157 -5.21 -17.88 -16.99
N LYS A 158 -4.61 -19.03 -16.65
CA LYS A 158 -3.68 -19.71 -17.54
C LYS A 158 -4.45 -20.21 -18.76
N VAL A 159 -4.04 -19.79 -19.95
CA VAL A 159 -4.52 -20.41 -21.20
C VAL A 159 -3.93 -21.82 -21.24
N THR A 160 -4.77 -22.84 -21.06
CA THR A 160 -4.40 -24.21 -21.43
C THR A 160 -4.29 -24.27 -22.94
N GLU A 161 -3.16 -24.76 -23.47
CA GLU A 161 -2.99 -24.94 -24.92
C GLU A 161 -4.22 -25.67 -25.48
N PRO A 162 -4.89 -25.16 -26.52
CA PRO A 162 -6.00 -25.86 -27.13
C PRO A 162 -5.48 -27.20 -27.65
N GLN A 163 -6.05 -28.30 -27.14
CA GLN A 163 -5.84 -29.60 -27.74
C GLN A 163 -6.35 -29.52 -29.17
N VAL A 164 -5.42 -29.58 -30.12
CA VAL A 164 -5.72 -29.72 -31.55
C VAL A 164 -6.51 -31.02 -31.68
N ALA A 165 -7.81 -30.89 -31.95
CA ALA A 165 -8.65 -32.04 -32.29
C ALA A 165 -8.11 -32.63 -33.59
N THR A 166 -7.48 -33.80 -33.49
CA THR A 166 -7.05 -34.58 -34.66
C THR A 166 -8.29 -34.95 -35.46
N ILE A 167 -8.51 -34.26 -36.58
CA ILE A 167 -9.54 -34.60 -37.54
C ILE A 167 -9.06 -35.85 -38.28
N THR A 168 -9.63 -37.01 -37.96
CA THR A 168 -9.41 -38.24 -38.72
C THR A 168 -10.09 -38.10 -40.09
N PRO A 169 -9.41 -38.30 -41.23
CA PRO A 169 -10.08 -38.31 -42.53
C PRO A 169 -10.97 -39.54 -42.61
N THR A 170 -12.26 -39.34 -42.89
CA THR A 170 -13.19 -40.43 -43.23
C THR A 170 -13.09 -40.70 -44.73
N ASP A 171 -13.03 -41.99 -45.05
CA ASP A 171 -12.80 -42.58 -46.37
C ASP A 171 -13.84 -42.24 -47.45
N GLU A 172 -13.33 -42.31 -48.69
CA GLU A 172 -13.99 -42.68 -49.95
C GLU A 172 -15.04 -41.73 -50.59
N ILE A 173 -14.63 -41.10 -51.70
CA ILE A 173 -15.46 -41.01 -52.90
C ILE A 173 -14.66 -41.57 -54.08
N LYS A 174 -15.16 -42.70 -54.61
CA LYS A 174 -14.76 -43.32 -55.88
C LYS A 174 -15.27 -42.49 -57.04
N THR A 175 -14.45 -42.31 -58.08
CA THR A 175 -14.92 -42.02 -59.43
C THR A 175 -14.11 -42.82 -60.43
N ASP A 176 -14.74 -43.85 -60.98
CA ASP A 176 -14.40 -44.48 -62.25
C ASP A 176 -14.52 -43.46 -63.38
N THR A 177 -13.60 -43.52 -64.34
CA THR A 177 -13.85 -43.92 -65.76
C THR A 177 -12.97 -43.11 -66.72
N ASN A 178 -12.18 -43.85 -67.50
CA ASN A 178 -11.43 -43.43 -68.67
C ASN A 178 -12.22 -42.59 -69.68
N ARG A 179 -11.54 -41.64 -70.33
CA ARG A 179 -11.79 -41.28 -71.73
C ARG A 179 -10.48 -40.84 -72.40
N GLU A 180 -9.99 -41.69 -73.30
CA GLU A 180 -9.02 -41.35 -74.33
C GLU A 180 -9.63 -40.39 -75.37
N LEU A 181 -8.83 -39.49 -75.94
CA LEU A 181 -8.54 -39.39 -77.39
C LEU A 181 -7.82 -38.08 -77.75
N ASN A 182 -6.62 -38.25 -78.32
CA ASN A 182 -5.98 -37.57 -79.48
C ASN A 182 -6.39 -36.13 -79.85
N SER A 183 -5.42 -35.24 -80.11
CA SER A 183 -4.75 -35.08 -81.43
C SER A 183 -3.88 -33.81 -81.53
N GLU A 184 -2.71 -33.95 -82.16
CA GLU A 184 -2.01 -33.00 -83.06
C GLU A 184 -1.49 -31.64 -82.55
N ALA A 185 -0.16 -31.53 -82.41
CA ALA A 185 0.75 -30.81 -83.34
C ALA A 185 2.22 -31.04 -82.97
#